data_AF-A0A7V9L2F1-F1
#
_entry.id   AF-A0A7V9L2F1-F1
#
_cell.length_a   1.000
_cell.length_b   1.000
_cell.length_c   1.000
_cell.angle_alpha   90.00
_cell.angle_beta   90.00
_cell.angle_gamma   90.00
#
_symmetry.space_group_name_H-M   'P 1'
#
loop_
_entity.id
_entity.type
_entity.pdbx_description
1 polymer ?
#
loop_
_entity_poly.entity_id
_entity_poly.type
_entity_poly.pdbx_seq_one_letter_code
_entity_poly.pdbx_strand_id
1 'polypeptide(L)' 'MTEWLETDGLGGFAMGTNDWIRTRRYHALLLAATAPPEGRMVLVTDLEVFVETASGRYG' A
#
# COMPACT_ATOMS: atom_id res chain seq x y z
N MET A 1 7.31 15.48 -1.21
CA MET A 1 6.74 14.13 -1.03
C MET A 1 5.61 13.98 -2.03
N THR A 2 5.74 13.01 -2.95
CA THR A 2 4.72 12.74 -3.98
C THR A 2 3.95 11.50 -3.54
N GLU A 3 2.65 11.65 -3.36
CA GLU A 3 1.73 10.56 -3.04
C GLU A 3 1.05 10.05 -4.32
N TRP A 4 0.65 8.79 -4.33
CA TRP A 4 -0.15 8.18 -5.37
C TRP A 4 -1.34 7.42 -4.77
N LEU A 5 -2.43 7.32 -5.54
CA LEU A 5 -3.65 6.59 -5.22
C LEU A 5 -4.20 6.02 -6.53
N GLU A 6 -4.39 4.72 -6.58
CA GLU A 6 -4.97 3.98 -7.71
C GLU A 6 -6.24 3.28 -7.23
N THR A 7 -7.39 3.62 -7.83
CA THR A 7 -8.69 3.03 -7.48
C THR A 7 -9.03 1.87 -8.41
N ASP A 8 -9.63 0.80 -7.87
CA ASP A 8 -10.00 -0.38 -8.66
C ASP A 8 -11.38 -0.26 -9.36
N GLY A 9 -12.13 0.81 -9.13
CA GLY A 9 -13.48 1.03 -9.67
C GLY A 9 -14.59 0.22 -8.99
N LEU A 10 -14.26 -0.66 -8.04
CA LEU A 10 -15.19 -1.50 -7.27
C LEU A 10 -15.29 -1.07 -5.81
N GLY A 11 -14.57 -0.02 -5.41
CA GLY A 11 -14.57 0.52 -4.05
C GLY A 11 -13.34 0.13 -3.23
N GLY A 12 -12.36 -0.54 -3.86
CA GLY A 12 -11.01 -0.74 -3.37
C GLY A 12 -10.00 0.25 -3.96
N PHE A 13 -8.78 0.19 -3.43
CA PHE A 13 -7.67 1.03 -3.88
C PHE A 13 -6.31 0.51 -3.43
N ALA A 14 -5.26 1.06 -4.04
CA ALA A 14 -3.88 1.03 -3.56
C ALA A 14 -3.38 2.48 -3.42
N MET A 15 -2.61 2.78 -2.38
CA MET A 15 -2.01 4.10 -2.21
C MET A 15 -0.64 4.04 -1.56
N GLY A 16 0.17 5.07 -1.78
CA GLY A 16 1.47 5.16 -1.16
C GLY A 16 2.19 6.46 -1.48
N THR A 17 3.46 6.51 -1.10
CA THR A 17 4.36 7.63 -1.39
C THR A 17 5.63 7.11 -2.05
N ASN A 18 6.25 7.95 -2.87
CA ASN A 18 7.46 7.55 -3.60
C ASN A 18 8.67 7.27 -2.68
N ASP A 19 8.65 7.82 -1.47
CA ASP A 19 9.68 7.68 -0.43
C ASP A 19 9.31 6.63 0.64
N TRP A 20 8.24 5.86 0.43
CA TRP A 20 7.76 4.79 1.32
C TRP A 20 7.34 5.23 2.74
N ILE A 21 7.37 6.53 3.04
CA ILE A 21 6.95 7.06 4.34
C ILE A 21 5.44 7.22 4.39
N ARG A 22 4.79 6.67 5.41
CA ARG A 22 3.35 6.84 5.59
C ARG A 22 2.97 8.23 6.08
N THR A 23 2.09 8.88 5.34
CA THR A 23 1.50 10.20 5.67
C THR A 23 0.00 10.18 5.91
N ARG A 24 -0.68 9.07 5.63
CA ARG A 24 -2.14 8.92 5.70
C ARG A 24 -2.54 7.93 6.79
N ARG A 25 -3.61 8.24 7.54
CA ARG A 25 -4.17 7.36 8.57
C ARG A 25 -4.73 6.05 7.98
N TYR A 26 -5.33 6.13 6.79
CA TYR A 26 -5.84 4.97 6.05
C TYR A 26 -4.93 4.69 4.85
N HIS A 27 -3.73 4.20 5.14
CA HIS A 27 -2.78 3.77 4.11
C HIS A 27 -2.93 2.27 3.86
N ALA A 28 -3.04 1.87 2.59
CA ALA A 28 -3.11 0.47 2.16
C ALA A 28 -2.49 0.31 0.77
N LEU A 29 -1.64 -0.70 0.60
CA LEU A 29 -1.15 -1.13 -0.71
C LEU A 29 -2.18 -2.04 -1.41
N LEU A 30 -3.09 -2.66 -0.65
CA LEU A 30 -4.25 -3.38 -1.20
C LEU A 30 -5.43 -3.28 -0.22
N LEU A 31 -6.41 -2.46 -0.55
CA LEU A 31 -7.74 -2.48 0.03
C LEU A 31 -8.72 -3.05 -1.00
N ALA A 32 -9.38 -4.15 -0.67
CA ALA A 32 -10.35 -4.80 -1.54
C ALA A 32 -11.78 -4.59 -1.00
N ALA A 33 -12.72 -4.23 -1.89
CA ALA A 33 -14.15 -4.30 -1.62
C ALA A 33 -14.67 -5.67 -2.06
N THR A 34 -14.75 -6.63 -1.14
CA THR A 34 -15.08 -8.03 -1.48
C THR A 34 -16.54 -8.27 -1.83
N ALA A 35 -17.43 -7.33 -1.47
CA ALA A 35 -18.84 -7.32 -1.86
C ALA A 35 -19.30 -5.87 -2.08
N PRO A 36 -18.98 -5.22 -3.22
CA PRO A 36 -19.24 -3.81 -3.43
C PRO A 36 -20.71 -3.41 -3.22
N PRO A 37 -21.01 -2.29 -2.52
CA PRO A 37 -20.07 -1.29 -2.00
C PRO A 37 -19.51 -1.60 -0.58
N GLU A 38 -19.93 -2.70 0.04
CA GLU A 38 -19.48 -3.13 1.38
C GLU A 38 -18.30 -4.13 1.33
N GLY A 39 -17.99 -4.74 2.48
CA GLY A 39 -16.94 -5.76 2.58
C GLY A 39 -15.52 -5.24 2.33
N ARG A 40 -15.24 -3.98 2.70
CA ARG A 40 -13.90 -3.39 2.59
C ARG A 40 -12.94 -4.02 3.57
N MET A 41 -11.87 -4.62 3.04
CA MET A 41 -10.81 -5.23 3.81
C MET A 41 -9.46 -4.68 3.37
N VAL A 42 -8.65 -4.25 4.34
CA VAL A 42 -7.23 -3.98 4.09
C VAL A 42 -6.51 -5.32 4.08
N LEU A 43 -6.12 -5.78 2.90
CA LEU A 43 -5.40 -7.03 2.73
C LEU A 43 -3.89 -6.82 2.86
N VAL A 44 -3.39 -5.66 2.42
CA VAL A 44 -1.97 -5.28 2.57
C VAL A 44 -1.87 -3.84 3.05
N THR A 45 -1.37 -3.67 4.26
CA THR A 45 -1.11 -2.35 4.86
C THR A 45 0.28 -1.83 4.53
N ASP A 46 1.27 -2.71 4.32
CA ASP A 46 2.66 -2.34 4.00
C ASP A 46 3.39 -3.37 3.16
N LEU A 47 4.54 -2.93 2.66
CA LEU A 47 5.62 -3.80 2.26
C LEU A 47 6.96 -3.19 2.69
N GLU A 48 7.74 -3.92 3.49
CA GLU A 48 9.16 -3.61 3.71
C GLU A 48 9.97 -4.36 2.65
N VAL A 49 10.73 -3.62 1.84
CA VAL A 49 11.59 -4.18 0.80
C VAL A 49 13.04 -3.89 1.14
N PHE A 50 13.89 -4.87 0.93
CA PHE A 50 15.32 -4.73 1.11
C PHE A 50 16.07 -5.66 0.16
N VAL A 51 17.32 -5.31 -0.09
CA VAL A 51 18.29 -6.11 -0.84
C VAL A 51 19.33 -6.64 0.13
N GLU A 52 19.58 -7.94 0.08
CA GLU A 52 20.63 -8.59 0.87
C GLU A 52 21.85 -8.90 -0.02
N THR A 53 23.02 -8.47 0.43
CA THR A 53 24.30 -8.71 -0.24
C THR A 53 25.32 -9.28 0.75
N ALA A 54 26.49 -9.71 0.26
CA ALA A 54 27.58 -10.12 1.14
C ALA A 54 28.07 -9.02 2.11
N SER A 55 27.80 -7.74 1.82
CA SER A 55 28.16 -6.61 2.67
C SER A 55 27.05 -6.17 3.63
N GLY A 56 25.86 -6.75 3.55
CA GLY A 56 24.74 -6.47 4.45
C GLY A 56 23.39 -6.29 3.77
N ARG A 57 22.42 -5.79 4.55
CA ARG A 57 21.03 -5.55 4.13
C ARG A 57 20.79 -4.05 3.90
N TYR A 58 20.17 -3.71 2.76
CA TYR A 58 19.90 -2.34 2.32
C TYR A 58 18.41 -2.19 2.01
N GLY A 59 17.73 -1.23 2.64
CA GLY A 59 16.34 -0.86 2.38
C GLY A 59 16.23 0.53 1.75
#